data_AF-A0A931CXX6-F1
#
_entry.id   AF-A0A931CXX6-F1
#
_cell.length_a   1.000
_cell.length_b   1.000
_cell.length_c   1.000
_cell.angle_alpha   90.00
_cell.angle_beta   90.00
_cell.angle_gamma   90.00
#
_symmetry.space_group_name_H-M   'P 1'
#
loop_
_entity.id
_entity.type
_entity.pdbx_description
1 polymer ?
#
loop_
_entity_poly.entity_id
_entity_poly.type
_entity_poly.pdbx_seq_one_letter_code
_entity_poly.pdbx_strand_id
1 'polypeptide(L)'
;MQRLRLQRFAMALATYALVILATFLATRLGLGEMNGAQWATYIGFALFGNGIFSVLFYTNANLRFSDPSLTREQIVYSSLWGMIVLYFLPEARPIVLMFYLPAFSFGVLGLTRRQFFGVEASVLGFYAVLLGLEYFQYG
;
A
#
# COMPACT_ATOMS: atom_id res chain seq x y z
N MET A 1 -12.53 -10.24 19.64
CA MET A 1 -11.36 -10.46 18.76
C MET A 1 -11.59 -9.97 17.32
N GLN A 2 -12.66 -10.36 16.61
CA GLN A 2 -12.87 -9.93 15.21
C GLN A 2 -13.20 -8.41 15.06
N ARG A 3 -13.96 -7.82 16.00
CA ARG A 3 -14.29 -6.37 15.97
C ARG A 3 -13.06 -5.46 16.01
N LEU A 4 -12.02 -5.85 16.75
CA LEU A 4 -10.75 -5.12 16.81
C LEU A 4 -9.98 -5.20 15.47
N ARG A 5 -10.06 -6.33 14.77
CA ARG A 5 -9.45 -6.49 13.44
C ARG A 5 -10.15 -5.63 12.40
N LEU A 6 -11.48 -5.55 12.47
CA LEU A 6 -12.26 -4.66 11.61
C LEU A 6 -11.90 -3.18 11.84
N GLN A 7 -11.68 -2.77 13.10
CA GLN A 7 -11.22 -1.42 13.43
C GLN A 7 -9.82 -1.14 12.87
N ARG A 8 -8.90 -2.11 12.99
CA ARG A 8 -7.54 -1.99 12.40
C ARG A 8 -7.59 -1.89 10.88
N PHE A 9 -8.43 -2.70 10.24
CA PHE A 9 -8.66 -2.63 8.81
C PHE A 9 -9.28 -1.30 8.39
N ALA A 10 -10.19 -0.73 9.18
CA ALA A 10 -10.74 0.60 8.93
C ALA A 10 -9.66 1.71 9.00
N MET A 11 -8.68 1.60 9.90
CA MET A 11 -7.52 2.51 9.92
C MET A 11 -6.67 2.37 8.66
N ALA A 12 -6.50 1.14 8.14
CA ALA A 12 -5.82 0.93 6.86
C ALA A 12 -6.59 1.61 5.72
N LEU A 13 -7.91 1.41 5.61
CA LEU A 13 -8.75 2.10 4.62
C LEU A 13 -8.64 3.63 4.70
N ALA A 14 -8.63 4.19 5.91
CA ALA A 14 -8.42 5.62 6.11
C ALA A 14 -7.06 6.07 5.58
N THR A 15 -6.02 5.26 5.74
CA THR A 15 -4.68 5.53 5.18
C THR A 15 -4.72 5.55 3.64
N TYR A 16 -5.41 4.59 2.99
CA TYR A 16 -5.59 4.63 1.53
C TYR A 16 -6.29 5.92 1.09
N ALA A 17 -7.37 6.32 1.78
CA ALA A 17 -8.08 7.56 1.46
C ALA A 17 -7.19 8.80 1.63
N LEU A 18 -6.39 8.86 2.69
CA LEU A 18 -5.44 9.94 2.93
C LEU A 18 -4.36 10.00 1.85
N VAL A 19 -3.80 8.85 1.45
CA VAL A 19 -2.77 8.80 0.40
C VAL A 19 -3.38 9.17 -0.95
N ILE A 20 -4.58 8.71 -1.30
CA ILE A 20 -5.30 9.13 -2.51
C ILE A 20 -5.51 10.65 -2.52
N LEU A 21 -5.93 11.23 -1.39
CA LEU A 21 -6.10 12.67 -1.26
C LEU A 21 -4.77 13.41 -1.40
N ALA A 22 -3.69 12.91 -0.79
CA ALA A 22 -2.36 13.48 -0.91
C ALA A 22 -1.86 13.42 -2.36
N THR A 23 -2.06 12.30 -3.06
CA THR A 23 -1.77 12.16 -4.50
C THR A 23 -2.57 13.16 -5.31
N PHE A 24 -3.87 13.33 -5.01
CA PHE A 24 -4.71 14.28 -5.70
C PHE A 24 -4.20 15.71 -5.50
N LEU A 25 -3.91 16.11 -4.26
CA LEU A 25 -3.33 17.42 -3.97
C LEU A 25 -1.98 17.62 -4.66
N ALA A 26 -1.11 16.61 -4.70
CA ALA A 26 0.16 16.67 -5.41
C ALA A 26 -0.05 16.98 -6.91
N THR A 27 -1.01 16.32 -7.56
CA THR A 27 -1.34 16.63 -8.97
C THR A 27 -1.92 18.04 -9.15
N ARG A 28 -2.65 18.56 -8.16
CA ARG A 28 -3.21 19.94 -8.21
C ARG A 28 -2.16 21.01 -7.93
N LEU A 29 -1.09 20.66 -7.21
CA LEU A 29 0.06 21.53 -6.94
C LEU A 29 1.10 21.51 -8.07
N GLY A 30 0.89 20.70 -9.11
CA GLY A 30 1.80 20.61 -10.26
C GLY A 30 3.00 19.70 -10.05
N LEU A 31 3.02 18.85 -9.01
CA LEU A 31 4.09 17.87 -8.74
C LEU A 31 4.04 16.64 -9.69
N GLY A 32 3.49 16.84 -10.88
CA GLY A 32 3.23 15.82 -11.89
C GLY A 32 1.74 15.62 -12.19
N GLU A 33 1.45 14.89 -13.27
CA GLU A 33 0.10 14.68 -13.78
C GLU A 33 -0.20 13.19 -13.92
N MET A 34 -1.45 12.82 -13.64
CA MET A 34 -1.97 11.49 -13.90
C MET A 34 -3.18 11.59 -14.82
N ASN A 35 -3.16 10.82 -15.92
CA ASN A 35 -4.30 10.72 -16.83
C ASN A 35 -5.45 9.93 -16.19
N GLY A 36 -6.63 9.97 -16.83
CA GLY A 36 -7.82 9.28 -16.31
C GLY A 36 -7.65 7.77 -16.16
N ALA A 37 -6.89 7.12 -17.06
CA ALA A 37 -6.62 5.69 -16.97
C ALA A 37 -5.70 5.34 -15.79
N GLN A 38 -4.66 6.13 -15.53
CA GLN A 38 -3.74 5.99 -14.41
C GLN A 38 -4.48 6.18 -13.08
N TRP A 39 -5.37 7.17 -13.00
CA TRP A 39 -6.27 7.33 -11.85
C TRP A 39 -7.19 6.13 -11.66
N ALA A 40 -7.79 5.63 -12.74
CA ALA A 40 -8.65 4.45 -12.69
C ALA A 40 -7.88 3.20 -12.23
N THR A 41 -6.66 2.98 -12.71
CA THR A 41 -5.78 1.90 -12.25
C THR A 41 -5.43 2.07 -10.78
N TYR A 42 -5.04 3.26 -10.36
CA TYR A 42 -4.63 3.54 -8.98
C TYR A 42 -5.77 3.31 -7.98
N ILE A 43 -6.96 3.88 -8.25
CA ILE A 43 -8.14 3.71 -7.40
C ILE A 43 -8.68 2.28 -7.51
N GLY A 44 -8.74 1.73 -8.72
CA GLY A 44 -9.21 0.36 -8.97
C GLY A 44 -8.37 -0.68 -8.23
N PHE A 45 -7.05 -0.53 -8.22
CA PHE A 45 -6.16 -1.41 -7.46
C PHE A 45 -6.36 -1.23 -5.94
N ALA A 46 -6.54 -0.02 -5.44
CA ALA A 46 -6.90 0.18 -4.03
C ALA A 46 -8.19 -0.57 -3.65
N LEU A 47 -9.25 -0.39 -4.45
CA LEU A 47 -10.55 -1.00 -4.22
C LEU A 47 -10.51 -2.52 -4.34
N PHE A 48 -9.77 -3.05 -5.30
CA PHE A 48 -9.65 -4.49 -5.53
C PHE A 48 -9.07 -5.22 -4.32
N GLY A 49 -7.89 -4.80 -3.83
CA GLY A 49 -7.26 -5.47 -2.69
C GLY A 49 -8.01 -5.25 -1.39
N ASN A 50 -8.46 -4.02 -1.13
CA ASN A 50 -9.29 -3.76 0.05
C ASN A 50 -10.62 -4.49 0.00
N GLY A 51 -11.20 -4.69 -1.19
CA GLY A 51 -12.38 -5.52 -1.41
C GLY A 51 -12.12 -6.98 -1.04
N ILE A 52 -11.00 -7.56 -1.49
CA ILE A 52 -10.58 -8.91 -1.12
C ILE A 52 -10.43 -9.03 0.40
N PHE A 53 -9.67 -8.12 1.03
CA PHE A 53 -9.49 -8.13 2.49
C PHE A 53 -10.82 -7.99 3.23
N SER A 54 -11.70 -7.09 2.78
CA SER A 54 -13.04 -6.92 3.34
C SER A 54 -13.82 -8.23 3.30
N VAL A 55 -13.89 -8.88 2.14
CA VAL A 55 -14.59 -10.17 1.99
C VAL A 55 -14.01 -11.23 2.92
N LEU A 56 -12.68 -11.31 3.04
CA LEU A 56 -12.02 -12.26 3.95
C LEU A 56 -12.35 -11.99 5.43
N PHE A 57 -12.46 -10.73 5.84
CA PHE A 57 -12.85 -10.36 7.20
C PHE A 57 -14.35 -10.58 7.47
N TYR A 58 -15.23 -10.27 6.52
CA TYR A 58 -16.68 -10.46 6.65
C TYR A 58 -17.07 -11.94 6.68
N THR A 59 -16.42 -12.77 5.85
CA THR A 59 -16.66 -14.22 5.81
C THR A 59 -15.95 -14.99 6.91
N ASN A 60 -15.17 -14.33 7.76
CA ASN A 60 -14.25 -14.93 8.73
C ASN A 60 -13.22 -15.90 8.12
N ALA A 61 -13.05 -15.89 6.79
CA ALA A 61 -12.04 -16.70 6.11
C ALA A 61 -10.62 -16.30 6.53
N ASN A 62 -10.43 -15.06 6.99
CA ASN A 62 -9.18 -14.59 7.59
C ASN A 62 -8.71 -15.50 8.76
N LEU A 63 -9.62 -16.16 9.48
CA LEU A 63 -9.28 -17.06 10.59
C LEU A 63 -8.54 -18.34 10.16
N ARG A 64 -8.57 -18.68 8.87
CA ARG A 64 -7.88 -19.86 8.33
C ARG A 64 -6.38 -19.60 8.09
N PHE A 65 -5.96 -18.34 8.13
CA PHE A 65 -4.56 -17.96 7.95
C PHE A 65 -3.81 -17.94 9.28
N SER A 66 -2.49 -18.17 9.20
CA SER A 66 -1.59 -18.17 10.36
C SER A 66 -1.54 -16.82 11.08
N ASP A 67 -1.68 -15.72 10.34
CA ASP A 67 -1.99 -14.40 10.87
C ASP A 67 -3.42 -13.99 10.47
N PRO A 68 -4.41 -14.12 11.39
CA PRO A 68 -5.78 -13.74 11.10
C PRO A 68 -6.00 -12.23 10.90
N SER A 69 -5.01 -11.40 11.22
CA SER A 69 -5.07 -9.98 10.92
C SER A 69 -4.60 -9.65 9.50
N LEU A 70 -4.02 -10.61 8.78
CA LEU A 70 -3.48 -10.43 7.43
C LEU A 70 -2.57 -9.20 7.33
N THR A 71 -1.83 -8.89 8.40
CA THR A 71 -1.07 -7.63 8.50
C THR A 71 0.05 -7.61 7.48
N ARG A 72 0.74 -8.74 7.32
CA ARG A 72 1.79 -8.91 6.31
C ARG A 72 1.24 -8.66 4.91
N GLU A 73 0.12 -9.30 4.57
CA GLU A 73 -0.50 -9.23 3.25
C GLU A 73 -0.99 -7.81 2.96
N GLN A 74 -1.57 -7.14 3.97
CA GLN A 74 -1.98 -5.74 3.86
C GLN A 74 -0.81 -4.79 3.63
N ILE A 75 0.30 -4.94 4.36
CA ILE A 75 1.49 -4.08 4.17
C ILE A 75 2.07 -4.30 2.78
N VAL A 76 2.29 -5.56 2.36
CA VAL A 76 2.83 -5.89 1.03
C VAL A 76 1.95 -5.33 -0.08
N TYR A 77 0.63 -5.51 0.04
CA TYR A 77 -0.32 -5.00 -0.95
C TYR A 77 -0.33 -3.47 -1.00
N SER A 78 -0.35 -2.81 0.16
CA SER A 78 -0.29 -1.34 0.26
C SER A 78 0.99 -0.78 -0.32
N SER A 79 2.12 -1.44 -0.09
CA SER A 79 3.40 -1.06 -0.69
C SER A 79 3.38 -1.24 -2.21
N LEU A 80 2.87 -2.36 -2.73
CA LEU A 80 2.71 -2.55 -4.18
C LEU A 80 1.84 -1.45 -4.80
N TRP A 81 0.72 -1.12 -4.16
CA TRP A 81 -0.16 -0.06 -4.59
C TRP A 81 0.54 1.32 -4.57
N GLY A 82 1.31 1.61 -3.53
CA GLY A 82 2.07 2.86 -3.43
C GLY A 82 3.12 3.04 -4.53
N MET A 83 3.69 1.94 -5.05
CA MET A 83 4.65 2.01 -6.18
C MET A 83 4.04 2.64 -7.43
N ILE A 84 2.72 2.51 -7.64
CA ILE A 84 2.02 3.13 -8.78
C ILE A 84 2.25 4.65 -8.77
N VAL A 85 2.12 5.28 -7.60
CA VAL A 85 2.32 6.72 -7.45
C VAL A 85 3.79 7.09 -7.54
N LEU A 86 4.68 6.30 -6.92
CA LEU A 86 6.12 6.57 -7.00
C LEU A 86 6.62 6.55 -8.45
N TYR A 87 6.01 5.71 -9.29
CA TYR A 87 6.31 5.61 -10.71
C TYR A 87 5.76 6.80 -11.50
N PHE A 88 4.47 7.16 -11.33
CA PHE A 88 3.85 8.23 -12.12
C PHE A 88 4.15 9.66 -11.62
N LEU A 89 4.48 9.82 -10.34
CA LEU A 89 4.71 11.12 -9.69
C LEU A 89 6.07 11.14 -8.99
N PRO A 90 7.19 11.15 -9.76
CA PRO A 90 8.53 11.13 -9.19
C PRO A 90 8.82 12.30 -8.23
N GLU A 91 8.28 13.48 -8.52
CA GLU A 91 8.45 14.67 -7.66
C GLU A 91 7.71 14.54 -6.31
N ALA A 92 6.63 13.75 -6.26
CA ALA A 92 5.87 13.50 -5.05
C ALA A 92 6.40 12.29 -4.23
N ARG A 93 7.47 11.61 -4.68
CA ARG A 93 8.03 10.42 -4.01
C ARG A 93 8.28 10.61 -2.51
N PRO A 94 8.91 11.71 -2.03
CA PRO A 94 9.17 11.88 -0.61
C PRO A 94 7.89 11.87 0.23
N ILE A 95 6.82 12.50 -0.29
CA ILE A 95 5.52 12.57 0.40
C ILE A 95 4.91 11.18 0.51
N VAL A 96 4.92 10.40 -0.58
CA VAL A 96 4.34 9.05 -0.62
C VAL A 96 5.13 8.08 0.26
N LEU A 97 6.46 8.17 0.26
CA LEU A 97 7.32 7.34 1.11
C LEU A 97 7.07 7.61 2.60
N MET A 98 6.70 8.82 2.99
CA MET A 98 6.32 9.10 4.39
C MET A 98 5.10 8.29 4.86
N PHE A 99 4.20 7.89 3.97
CA PHE A 99 3.06 7.05 4.32
C PHE A 99 3.43 5.57 4.55
N TYR A 100 4.65 5.16 4.24
CA TYR A 100 5.14 3.82 4.57
C TYR A 100 5.55 3.70 6.05
N LEU A 101 5.93 4.81 6.70
CA LEU A 101 6.32 4.82 8.12
C LEU A 101 5.25 4.24 9.05
N PRO A 102 3.97 4.66 8.98
CA PRO A 102 2.91 4.04 9.76
C PRO A 102 2.74 2.54 9.45
N ALA A 103 2.79 2.15 8.17
CA ALA A 103 2.62 0.77 7.75
C ALA A 103 3.73 -0.14 8.32
N PHE A 104 4.98 0.30 8.24
CA PHE A 104 6.12 -0.41 8.82
C PHE A 104 6.10 -0.42 10.35
N SER A 105 5.66 0.68 10.98
CA SER A 105 5.46 0.72 12.43
C SER A 105 4.44 -0.33 12.89
N PHE A 106 3.34 -0.49 12.15
CA PHE A 106 2.39 -1.58 12.38
C PHE A 106 3.01 -2.97 12.14
N GLY A 107 3.87 -3.09 11.12
CA GLY A 107 4.64 -4.31 10.87
C GLY A 107 5.53 -4.72 12.05
N VAL A 108 6.30 -3.78 12.59
CA VAL A 108 7.20 -4.02 13.74
C VAL A 108 6.41 -4.47 14.99
N LEU A 109 5.25 -3.86 15.24
CA LEU A 109 4.42 -4.17 16.41
C LEU A 109 3.55 -5.43 16.23
N GLY A 110 3.24 -5.80 14.98
CA GLY A 110 2.26 -6.83 14.65
C GLY A 110 2.84 -8.14 14.13
N LEU A 111 4.06 -8.14 13.58
CA LEU A 111 4.65 -9.30 12.90
C LEU A 111 5.81 -9.91 13.69
N THR A 112 6.02 -11.21 13.51
CA THR A 112 7.26 -11.85 13.97
C THR A 112 8.46 -11.32 13.18
N ARG A 113 9.66 -11.39 13.77
CA ARG A 113 10.90 -10.93 13.10
C ARG A 113 11.05 -11.51 11.69
N ARG A 114 10.78 -12.81 11.50
CA ARG A 114 10.86 -13.47 10.18
C ARG A 114 9.85 -12.92 9.18
N GLN A 115 8.61 -12.70 9.60
CA GLN A 115 7.57 -12.12 8.74
C GLN A 115 7.91 -10.67 8.37
N PHE A 116 8.38 -9.88 9.34
CA PHE A 116 8.80 -8.51 9.12
C PHE A 116 9.94 -8.42 8.11
N PHE A 117 11.01 -9.22 8.26
CA PHE A 117 12.08 -9.29 7.27
C PHE A 117 11.59 -9.67 5.87
N GLY A 118 10.64 -10.60 5.77
CA GLY A 118 10.04 -10.97 4.49
C GLY A 118 9.26 -9.82 3.85
N VAL A 119 8.54 -9.02 4.64
CA VAL A 119 7.84 -7.81 4.17
C VAL A 119 8.85 -6.78 3.69
N GLU A 120 9.83 -6.42 4.51
CA GLU A 120 10.87 -5.44 4.16
C GLU A 120 11.61 -5.85 2.88
N ALA A 121 12.02 -7.11 2.76
CA ALA A 121 12.67 -7.63 1.56
C ALA A 121 11.76 -7.52 0.32
N SER A 122 10.45 -7.76 0.47
CA SER A 122 9.49 -7.61 -0.63
C SER A 122 9.37 -6.14 -1.05
N VAL A 123 9.25 -5.22 -0.10
CA VAL A 123 9.11 -3.78 -0.40
C VAL A 123 10.37 -3.21 -1.04
N LEU A 124 11.56 -3.58 -0.54
CA LEU A 124 12.83 -3.25 -1.18
C LEU A 124 12.91 -3.82 -2.59
N GLY A 125 12.46 -5.06 -2.79
CA GLY A 125 12.38 -5.68 -4.11
C GLY A 125 11.49 -4.90 -5.08
N PHE A 126 10.29 -4.49 -4.64
CA PHE A 126 9.38 -3.69 -5.46
C PHE A 126 9.99 -2.33 -5.84
N TYR A 127 10.64 -1.67 -4.89
CA TYR A 127 11.29 -0.39 -5.15
C TYR A 127 12.50 -0.53 -6.08
N ALA A 128 13.29 -1.61 -5.92
CA ALA A 128 14.40 -1.91 -6.82
C ALA A 128 13.92 -2.20 -8.25
N VAL A 129 12.81 -2.93 -8.42
CA VAL A 129 12.18 -3.16 -9.72
C VAL A 129 11.71 -1.83 -10.33
N LEU A 130 11.08 -0.97 -9.53
CA LEU A 130 10.64 0.35 -9.99
C LEU A 130 11.80 1.21 -10.50
N LEU A 131 12.91 1.28 -9.75
CA LEU A 131 14.12 2.00 -10.16
C LEU A 131 14.76 1.38 -11.42
N GLY A 132 14.76 0.05 -11.52
CA GLY A 132 15.24 -0.65 -12.71
C GLY A 132 14.42 -0.31 -13.95
N LEU A 133 13.08 -0.34 -13.83
CA LEU A 133 12.17 0.05 -14.92
C LEU A 133 12.37 1.49 -15.35
N GLU A 134 12.59 2.40 -14.40
CA GLU A 134 12.90 3.81 -14.67
C GLU A 134 14.24 3.96 -15.41
N TYR A 135 15.29 3.24 -14.97
CA TYR A 135 16.59 3.26 -15.63
C TYR A 135 16.51 2.81 -17.10
N PHE A 136 15.76 1.74 -17.41
CA PHE A 136 15.59 1.27 -18.79
C PHE A 136 14.75 2.19 -19.68
N GLN A 137 13.92 3.06 -19.11
CA GLN A 137 13.09 4.00 -19.89
C GLN A 137 13.78 5.33 -20.16
N TYR A 138 14.70 5.76 -19.29
CA TYR A 138 15.37 7.06 -19.38
C TYR A 138 16.88 6.98 -19.66
N GLY A 139 17.49 5.78 -19.63
CA GLY A 139 18.89 5.53 -19.98
C GLY A 139 19.06 5.05 -21.42
#